data_AF-A0A7S2SY99-F1
#
_entry.id   AF-A0A7S2SY99-F1
#
_cell.length_a   1.000
_cell.length_b   1.000
_cell.length_c   1.000
_cell.angle_alpha   90.00
_cell.angle_beta   90.00
_cell.angle_gamma   90.00
#
_symmetry.space_group_name_H-M   'P 1'
#
loop_
_entity.id
_entity.type
_entity.pdbx_description
1 polymer ?
#
loop_
_entity_poly.entity_id
_entity_poly.type
_entity_poly.pdbx_seq_one_letter_code
_entity_poly.pdbx_strand_id
1 'polypeptide(L)'
;QGSNSKRDKLSQLIGVGEGKIVHRHAQTGDVVLVNRQPTLHKPSILAHNCRVLQGERTIRLHYANCSGYNADFDGDEINLHLPQDQMSRAEAYTIMHSSENFNVPTDGKPIKGLIQDHVISSVYLTMQDTFLDRKHYELLVYEACCMLKRKRSESPCRRSAVQLLPPTLLKPQRLWTGKQVISSVLANVLGDTKFSFTGDYKTKVAKTYFCKGSLESQVYVRNAELIHG
;
A
#
# COMPACT_ATOMS: atom_id res chain seq x y z
N GLN A 1 27.44 -32.82 -9.47
CA GLN A 1 27.21 -33.65 -8.26
C GLN A 1 27.99 -33.20 -7.01
N GLY A 2 28.89 -32.21 -7.06
CA GLY A 2 29.74 -31.83 -5.90
C GLY A 2 29.24 -30.73 -4.94
N SER A 3 28.15 -30.02 -5.22
CA SER A 3 27.70 -28.88 -4.39
C SER A 3 26.82 -29.28 -3.19
N ASN A 4 26.04 -30.36 -3.31
CA ASN A 4 25.19 -30.85 -2.21
C ASN A 4 26.01 -31.55 -1.12
N SER A 5 27.05 -32.31 -1.48
CA SER A 5 27.93 -32.98 -0.52
C SER A 5 28.65 -32.02 0.45
N LYS A 6 28.99 -30.80 -0.01
CA LYS A 6 29.57 -29.76 0.88
C LYS A 6 28.54 -29.18 1.84
N ARG A 7 27.29 -28.98 1.40
CA ARG A 7 26.20 -28.50 2.25
C ARG A 7 25.83 -29.51 3.33
N ASP A 8 25.78 -30.80 2.98
CA ASP A 8 25.43 -31.87 3.90
C ASP A 8 26.53 -32.13 4.94
N LYS A 9 27.81 -31.98 4.57
CA LYS A 9 28.92 -32.01 5.52
C LYS A 9 28.91 -30.81 6.46
N LEU A 10 28.54 -29.62 5.96
CA LEU A 10 28.46 -28.40 6.77
C LEU A 10 27.29 -28.47 7.76
N SER A 11 26.15 -29.04 7.37
CA SER A 11 24.98 -29.22 8.26
C SER A 11 25.27 -30.21 9.39
N GLN A 12 25.99 -31.31 9.10
CA GLN A 12 26.45 -32.25 10.12
C GLN A 12 27.43 -31.62 11.13
N LEU A 13 28.27 -30.67 10.68
CA LEU A 13 29.19 -29.90 11.53
C LEU A 13 28.51 -28.82 12.37
N ILE A 14 27.26 -28.46 12.08
CA ILE A 14 26.47 -27.47 12.84
C ILE A 14 25.69 -28.15 13.98
N GLY A 15 25.40 -29.45 13.88
CA GLY A 15 24.57 -30.18 14.84
C GLY A 15 25.24 -30.54 16.19
N VAL A 16 26.51 -30.18 16.43
CA VAL A 16 27.30 -30.71 17.56
C VAL A 16 27.95 -29.60 18.43
N GLY A 17 27.59 -28.31 18.26
CA GLY A 17 28.17 -27.23 19.07
C GLY A 17 27.33 -25.94 19.09
N GLU A 18 27.87 -24.88 19.71
CA GLU A 18 27.29 -23.53 19.63
C GLU A 18 27.11 -23.15 18.14
N GLY A 19 25.91 -22.68 17.79
CA GLY A 19 25.53 -22.42 16.40
C GLY A 19 26.50 -21.44 15.72
N LYS A 20 26.98 -21.79 14.52
CA LYS A 20 27.87 -20.93 13.73
C LYS A 20 27.12 -19.72 13.18
N ILE A 21 27.74 -18.54 13.23
CA ILE A 21 27.17 -17.30 12.70
C ILE A 21 27.50 -17.18 11.20
N VAL A 22 26.48 -16.96 10.37
CA VAL A 22 26.62 -16.72 8.93
C VAL A 22 26.20 -15.28 8.62
N HIS A 23 27.16 -14.45 8.20
CA HIS A 23 26.90 -13.09 7.75
C HIS A 23 26.38 -13.08 6.30
N ARG A 24 25.07 -13.26 6.14
CA ARG A 24 24.40 -13.17 4.83
C ARG A 24 24.22 -11.71 4.39
N HIS A 25 24.09 -11.50 3.09
CA HIS A 25 23.65 -10.22 2.55
C HIS A 25 22.20 -9.89 2.96
N ALA A 26 21.86 -8.60 2.91
CA ALA A 26 20.48 -8.13 3.04
C ALA A 26 19.62 -8.70 1.90
N GLN A 27 18.42 -9.15 2.24
CA GLN A 27 17.48 -9.80 1.32
C GLN A 27 16.12 -9.12 1.38
N THR A 28 15.35 -9.25 0.31
CA THR A 28 13.96 -8.76 0.27
C THR A 28 13.16 -9.31 1.45
N GLY A 29 12.53 -8.42 2.21
CA GLY A 29 11.79 -8.76 3.44
C GLY A 29 12.55 -8.42 4.73
N ASP A 30 13.86 -8.18 4.66
CA ASP A 30 14.59 -7.61 5.81
C ASP A 30 14.10 -6.19 6.11
N VAL A 31 14.09 -5.83 7.38
CA VAL A 31 13.73 -4.48 7.82
C VAL A 31 14.95 -3.56 7.79
N VAL A 32 14.76 -2.34 7.30
CA VAL A 32 15.75 -1.27 7.30
C VAL A 32 15.14 -0.01 7.90
N LEU A 33 15.92 0.74 8.66
CA LEU A 33 15.53 2.08 9.10
C LEU A 33 15.93 3.07 8.01
N VAL A 34 14.95 3.86 7.56
CA VAL A 34 15.12 4.90 6.54
C VAL A 34 15.07 6.24 7.24
N ASN A 35 16.11 7.06 7.06
CA ASN A 35 16.26 8.36 7.70
C ASN A 35 16.61 9.43 6.66
N ARG A 36 15.90 10.56 6.65
CA ARG A 36 16.26 11.76 5.87
C ARG A 36 16.74 12.85 6.80
N GLN A 37 17.90 13.44 6.51
CA GLN A 37 18.47 14.54 7.29
C GLN A 37 17.97 15.89 6.74
N PRO A 38 17.66 16.90 7.60
CA PRO A 38 17.63 16.88 9.06
C PRO A 38 16.43 16.11 9.66
N THR A 39 16.67 15.36 10.73
CA THR A 39 15.62 14.61 11.43
C THR A 39 14.89 15.52 12.43
N LEU A 40 13.81 16.18 11.99
CA LEU A 40 13.06 17.13 12.83
C LEU A 40 12.04 16.46 13.75
N HIS A 41 11.52 15.30 13.37
CA HIS A 41 10.47 14.62 14.10
C HIS A 41 10.53 13.10 13.89
N LYS A 42 9.87 12.33 14.77
CA LYS A 42 9.84 10.86 14.71
C LYS A 42 9.55 10.28 13.30
N PRO A 43 8.59 10.80 12.51
CA PRO A 43 8.35 10.31 11.14
C PRO A 43 9.53 10.43 10.16
N SER A 44 10.55 11.25 10.47
CA SER A 44 11.74 11.41 9.64
C SER A 44 12.69 10.21 9.73
N ILE A 45 12.48 9.29 10.68
CA ILE A 45 13.15 8.00 10.76
C ILE A 45 12.13 6.87 11.03
N LEU A 46 11.87 6.03 10.03
CA LEU A 46 10.91 4.93 10.13
C LEU A 46 11.49 3.65 9.54
N ALA A 47 10.98 2.52 10.02
CA ALA A 47 11.34 1.21 9.51
C ALA A 47 10.49 0.82 8.30
N HIS A 48 11.14 0.23 7.29
CA HIS A 48 10.52 -0.29 6.07
C HIS A 48 11.03 -1.69 5.77
N ASN A 49 10.17 -2.52 5.15
CA ASN A 49 10.61 -3.77 4.58
C ASN A 49 11.33 -3.49 3.25
N CYS A 50 12.60 -3.87 3.16
CA CYS A 50 13.39 -3.66 1.96
C CYS A 50 12.93 -4.59 0.83
N ARG A 51 13.02 -4.09 -0.40
CA ARG A 51 12.88 -4.88 -1.62
C ARG A 51 14.10 -4.61 -2.48
N VAL A 52 14.91 -5.64 -2.70
CA VAL A 52 16.12 -5.54 -3.52
C VAL A 52 15.69 -5.48 -4.98
N LEU A 53 16.04 -4.37 -5.65
CA LEU A 53 15.81 -4.17 -7.08
C LEU A 53 17.16 -4.29 -7.79
N GLN A 54 17.28 -5.23 -8.72
CA GLN A 54 18.52 -5.47 -9.45
C GLN A 54 18.72 -4.38 -10.53
N GLY A 55 19.96 -3.90 -10.67
CA GLY A 55 20.33 -2.91 -11.69
C GLY A 55 20.10 -1.45 -11.30
N GLU A 56 19.38 -1.20 -10.21
CA GLU A 56 19.14 0.15 -9.70
C GLU A 56 20.34 0.66 -8.88
N ARG A 57 20.67 1.94 -9.03
CA ARG A 57 21.76 2.60 -8.29
C ARG A 57 21.26 3.59 -7.24
N THR A 58 19.96 3.85 -7.20
CA THR A 58 19.31 4.78 -6.28
C THR A 58 18.32 4.07 -5.38
N ILE A 59 18.07 4.65 -4.21
CA ILE A 59 17.02 4.19 -3.31
C ILE A 59 15.68 4.62 -3.89
N ARG A 60 14.72 3.69 -4.00
CA ARG A 60 13.37 3.99 -4.46
C ARG A 60 12.41 3.98 -3.29
N LEU A 61 11.67 5.07 -3.11
CA LEU A 61 10.68 5.23 -2.05
C LEU A 61 9.30 5.51 -2.66
N HIS A 62 8.25 4.99 -2.05
CA HIS A 62 6.87 5.25 -2.49
C HIS A 62 6.42 6.67 -2.09
N TYR A 63 5.71 7.37 -2.99
CA TYR A 63 5.24 8.74 -2.79
C TYR A 63 4.47 8.98 -1.48
N ALA A 64 3.69 7.98 -1.04
CA ALA A 64 2.92 8.07 0.20
C ALA A 64 3.76 8.26 1.48
N ASN A 65 5.08 8.04 1.42
CA ASN A 65 5.98 8.28 2.54
C ASN A 65 6.69 9.64 2.47
N CYS A 66 6.60 10.35 1.34
CA CYS A 66 7.40 11.56 1.09
C CYS A 66 7.08 12.69 2.07
N SER A 67 5.80 12.85 2.43
CA SER A 67 5.36 13.78 3.48
C SER A 67 6.00 13.49 4.84
N GLY A 68 6.24 12.22 5.18
CA GLY A 68 6.88 11.81 6.42
C GLY A 68 8.36 12.20 6.51
N TYR A 69 9.04 12.21 5.37
CA TYR A 69 10.47 12.57 5.27
C TYR A 69 10.69 14.02 4.81
N ASN A 70 9.62 14.71 4.41
CA ASN A 70 9.66 15.97 3.69
C ASN A 70 10.56 15.89 2.44
N ALA A 71 10.43 14.80 1.67
CA ALA A 71 11.22 14.52 0.48
C ALA A 71 10.50 14.93 -0.81
N ASP A 72 11.23 15.41 -1.81
CA ASP A 72 10.69 15.94 -3.09
C ASP A 72 11.35 15.35 -4.35
N PHE A 73 12.31 14.44 -4.21
CA PHE A 73 12.99 13.72 -5.30
C PHE A 73 13.74 14.59 -6.31
N ASP A 74 14.32 15.71 -5.88
CA ASP A 74 15.11 16.62 -6.72
C ASP A 74 16.64 16.38 -6.64
N GLY A 75 17.07 15.39 -5.86
CA GLY A 75 18.48 15.14 -5.53
C GLY A 75 18.73 14.74 -4.07
N ASP A 76 17.67 14.67 -3.26
CA ASP A 76 17.70 14.22 -1.87
C ASP A 76 18.53 12.95 -1.60
N GLU A 77 19.32 13.01 -0.53
CA GLU A 77 20.03 11.87 0.04
C GLU A 77 19.27 11.27 1.22
N ILE A 78 19.30 9.93 1.33
CA ILE A 78 18.61 9.18 2.39
C ILE A 78 19.57 8.15 2.97
N ASN A 79 19.62 8.09 4.30
CA ASN A 79 20.39 7.11 5.04
C ASN A 79 19.59 5.84 5.28
N LEU A 80 20.24 4.69 5.10
CA LEU A 80 19.69 3.37 5.42
C LEU A 80 20.51 2.74 6.54
N HIS A 81 19.84 2.37 7.63
CA HIS A 81 20.46 1.63 8.73
C HIS A 81 19.87 0.21 8.77
N LEU A 82 20.74 -0.80 8.81
CA LEU A 82 20.34 -2.20 8.89
C LEU A 82 20.54 -2.71 10.33
N PRO A 83 19.47 -2.93 11.10
CA PRO A 83 19.57 -3.50 12.45
C PRO A 83 20.24 -4.89 12.41
N GLN A 84 21.18 -5.14 13.32
CA GLN A 84 22.01 -6.36 13.30
C GLN A 84 21.51 -7.46 14.26
N ASP A 85 20.82 -7.08 15.33
CA ASP A 85 20.30 -7.96 16.37
C ASP A 85 18.78 -8.20 16.23
N GLN A 86 18.28 -9.29 16.83
CA GLN A 86 16.86 -9.64 16.70
C GLN A 86 15.94 -8.72 17.50
N MET A 87 16.42 -8.12 18.59
CA MET A 87 15.62 -7.20 19.40
C MET A 87 15.36 -5.91 18.63
N SER A 88 16.40 -5.29 18.06
CA SER A 88 16.22 -4.11 17.21
C SER A 88 15.38 -4.40 15.97
N ARG A 89 15.48 -5.60 15.37
CA ARG A 89 14.59 -6.01 14.28
C ARG A 89 13.14 -6.10 14.75
N ALA A 90 12.89 -6.67 15.93
CA ALA A 90 11.55 -6.77 16.49
C ALA A 90 10.94 -5.38 16.71
N GLU A 91 11.67 -4.45 17.34
CA GLU A 91 11.21 -3.06 17.52
C GLU A 91 10.99 -2.34 16.19
N ALA A 92 11.85 -2.59 15.19
CA ALA A 92 11.68 -2.03 13.87
C ALA A 92 10.41 -2.54 13.18
N TYR A 93 10.05 -3.81 13.34
CA TYR A 93 8.82 -4.39 12.78
C TYR A 93 7.55 -3.95 13.52
N THR A 94 7.60 -3.71 14.83
CA THR A 94 6.40 -3.50 15.66
C THR A 94 6.18 -2.05 16.10
N ILE A 95 7.24 -1.28 16.35
CA ILE A 95 7.15 0.08 16.91
C ILE A 95 7.47 1.13 15.85
N MET A 96 8.58 0.95 15.13
CA MET A 96 9.05 1.93 14.15
C MET A 96 8.51 1.70 12.74
N HIS A 97 7.79 0.59 12.51
CA HIS A 97 7.33 0.25 11.18
C HIS A 97 6.44 1.35 10.60
N SER A 98 6.65 1.62 9.32
CA SER A 98 5.97 2.68 8.59
C SER A 98 4.44 2.58 8.64
N SER A 99 3.88 1.37 8.75
CA SER A 99 2.42 1.16 8.86
C SER A 99 1.87 1.55 10.23
N GLU A 100 2.67 1.42 11.30
CA GLU A 100 2.26 1.75 12.68
C GLU A 100 2.36 3.25 12.96
N ASN A 101 3.08 3.99 12.11
CA ASN A 101 3.28 5.44 12.22
C ASN A 101 2.52 6.18 11.10
N PHE A 102 1.22 5.94 11.00
CA PHE A 102 0.35 6.58 9.99
C PHE A 102 -0.07 8.02 10.37
N ASN A 103 -0.18 8.31 11.66
CA ASN A 103 -0.60 9.62 12.19
C ASN A 103 0.59 10.40 12.74
N VAL A 104 0.53 11.73 12.64
CA VAL A 104 1.50 12.63 13.27
C VAL A 104 1.20 12.71 14.78
N PRO A 105 2.20 12.58 15.67
CA PRO A 105 1.98 12.70 17.11
C PRO A 105 1.48 14.08 17.56
N THR A 106 1.77 15.13 16.80
CA THR A 106 1.45 16.52 17.14
C THR A 106 -0.05 16.81 17.20
N ASP A 107 -0.82 16.34 16.21
CA ASP A 107 -2.25 16.63 16.09
C ASP A 107 -3.10 15.40 15.74
N GLY A 108 -2.48 14.21 15.68
CA GLY A 108 -3.15 12.96 15.36
C GLY A 108 -3.60 12.83 13.91
N LYS A 109 -3.29 13.80 13.03
CA LYS A 109 -3.72 13.75 11.63
C LYS A 109 -2.89 12.74 10.84
N PRO A 110 -3.47 12.12 9.80
CA PRO A 110 -2.74 11.22 8.93
C PRO A 110 -1.64 11.96 8.16
N ILE A 111 -0.39 11.45 8.22
CA ILE A 111 0.72 12.03 7.45
C ILE A 111 0.85 11.39 6.06
N LYS A 112 0.43 10.14 5.92
CA LYS A 112 0.60 9.36 4.69
C LYS A 112 -0.62 9.46 3.80
N GLY A 113 -0.38 9.75 2.52
CA GLY A 113 -1.45 9.88 1.55
C GLY A 113 -0.92 9.82 0.13
N LEU A 114 -1.80 9.52 -0.81
CA LEU A 114 -1.47 9.62 -2.23
C LEU A 114 -1.47 11.09 -2.64
N ILE A 115 -0.60 11.45 -3.58
CA ILE A 115 -0.39 12.83 -4.04
C ILE A 115 -0.51 12.93 -5.56
N GLN A 116 -0.71 14.16 -6.05
CA GLN A 116 -0.63 14.54 -7.46
C GLN A 116 -1.48 13.66 -8.38
N ASP A 117 -0.86 12.87 -9.26
CA ASP A 117 -1.50 12.07 -10.30
C ASP A 117 -2.51 11.07 -9.74
N HIS A 118 -2.28 10.54 -8.54
CA HIS A 118 -3.23 9.63 -7.90
C HIS A 118 -4.53 10.34 -7.54
N VAL A 119 -4.42 11.59 -7.07
CA VAL A 119 -5.59 12.41 -6.72
C VAL A 119 -6.35 12.75 -8.00
N ILE A 120 -5.66 13.18 -9.04
CA ILE A 120 -6.26 13.51 -10.35
C ILE A 120 -6.94 12.28 -10.95
N SER A 121 -6.23 11.15 -11.00
CA SER A 121 -6.76 9.88 -11.52
C SER A 121 -7.95 9.38 -10.72
N SER A 122 -7.95 9.56 -9.39
CA SER A 122 -9.09 9.19 -8.55
C SER A 122 -10.33 9.99 -8.90
N VAL A 123 -10.18 11.30 -9.16
CA VAL A 123 -11.29 12.16 -9.58
C VAL A 123 -11.85 11.67 -10.90
N TYR A 124 -11.01 11.50 -11.94
CA TYR A 124 -11.48 11.00 -13.22
C TYR A 124 -12.11 9.60 -13.13
N LEU A 125 -11.53 8.71 -12.32
CA LEU A 125 -12.08 7.37 -12.13
C LEU A 125 -13.45 7.43 -11.44
N THR A 126 -13.63 8.25 -10.42
CA THR A 126 -14.89 8.28 -9.65
C THR A 126 -15.93 9.22 -10.22
N MET A 127 -15.67 10.01 -11.27
CA MET A 127 -16.68 10.82 -11.95
C MET A 127 -17.89 9.99 -12.41
N GLN A 128 -19.10 10.60 -12.39
CA GLN A 128 -20.35 9.92 -12.78
C GLN A 128 -20.35 9.45 -14.24
N ASP A 129 -19.68 10.17 -15.13
CA ASP A 129 -19.63 9.88 -16.57
C ASP A 129 -18.61 8.78 -16.92
N THR A 130 -17.88 8.26 -15.93
CA THR A 130 -16.87 7.23 -16.14
C THR A 130 -17.52 5.85 -16.15
N PHE A 131 -17.79 5.37 -17.37
CA PHE A 131 -18.25 4.01 -17.64
C PHE A 131 -17.14 3.16 -18.25
N LEU A 132 -17.03 1.93 -17.75
CA LEU A 132 -16.04 0.94 -18.12
C LEU A 132 -16.73 -0.27 -18.73
N ASP A 133 -16.16 -0.80 -19.80
CA ASP A 133 -16.53 -2.12 -20.27
C ASP A 133 -16.04 -3.21 -19.28
N ARG A 134 -16.48 -4.43 -19.52
CA ARG A 134 -16.10 -5.58 -18.70
C ARG A 134 -14.58 -5.77 -18.60
N LYS A 135 -13.85 -5.61 -19.71
CA LYS A 135 -12.41 -5.91 -19.79
C LYS A 135 -11.60 -4.90 -18.97
N HIS A 136 -11.89 -3.61 -19.13
CA HIS A 136 -11.22 -2.54 -18.40
C HIS A 136 -11.53 -2.63 -16.90
N TYR A 137 -12.79 -2.89 -16.54
CA TYR A 137 -13.18 -3.09 -15.15
C TYR A 137 -12.46 -4.30 -14.52
N GLU A 138 -12.46 -5.46 -15.18
CA GLU A 138 -11.79 -6.68 -14.69
C GLU A 138 -10.27 -6.47 -14.55
N LEU A 139 -9.64 -5.78 -15.51
CA LEU A 139 -8.21 -5.48 -15.48
C LEU A 139 -7.85 -4.58 -14.29
N LEU A 140 -8.56 -3.47 -14.10
CA LEU A 140 -8.29 -2.53 -13.00
C LEU A 140 -8.45 -3.19 -11.63
N VAL A 141 -9.51 -3.99 -11.44
CA VAL A 141 -9.73 -4.69 -10.17
C VAL A 141 -8.67 -5.77 -9.95
N TYR A 142 -8.29 -6.51 -11.01
CA TYR A 142 -7.26 -7.54 -10.93
C TYR A 142 -5.90 -6.97 -10.57
N GLU A 143 -5.45 -5.91 -11.26
CA GLU A 143 -4.16 -5.26 -10.98
C GLU A 143 -4.11 -4.74 -9.55
N ALA A 144 -5.16 -4.04 -9.10
CA ALA A 144 -5.23 -3.55 -7.72
C ALA A 144 -5.15 -4.70 -6.69
N CYS A 145 -5.89 -5.80 -6.89
CA CYS A 145 -5.91 -6.91 -5.95
C CYS A 145 -4.64 -7.76 -5.98
N CYS A 146 -4.07 -8.03 -7.15
CA CYS A 146 -2.87 -8.87 -7.29
C CYS A 146 -1.60 -8.19 -6.78
N MET A 147 -1.49 -6.86 -6.93
CA MET A 147 -0.39 -6.10 -6.33
C MET A 147 -0.39 -6.23 -4.80
N LEU A 148 -1.56 -6.42 -4.19
CA LEU A 148 -1.69 -6.62 -2.74
C LEU A 148 -1.28 -8.03 -2.29
N LYS A 149 -1.45 -9.08 -3.11
CA LYS A 149 -1.13 -10.48 -2.76
C LYS A 149 0.37 -10.81 -2.65
N ARG A 150 1.30 -9.90 -3.01
CA ARG A 150 2.76 -10.19 -3.04
C ARG A 150 3.46 -10.24 -1.68
N LYS A 151 2.83 -9.88 -0.55
CA LYS A 151 3.40 -10.11 0.79
C LYS A 151 3.06 -11.52 1.28
N ARG A 152 4.09 -12.31 1.59
CA ARG A 152 3.99 -13.73 1.99
C ARG A 152 3.45 -13.88 3.42
N SER A 153 2.65 -14.93 3.61
CA SER A 153 1.99 -15.47 4.83
C SER A 153 0.58 -14.97 5.16
N GLU A 154 0.21 -13.72 4.88
CA GLU A 154 -1.16 -13.22 5.04
C GLU A 154 -1.52 -12.37 3.82
N SER A 155 -2.33 -12.93 2.93
CA SER A 155 -2.81 -12.18 1.76
C SER A 155 -3.70 -11.03 2.24
N PRO A 156 -3.45 -9.75 1.86
CA PRO A 156 -4.36 -8.65 2.20
C PRO A 156 -5.74 -8.85 1.58
N CYS A 157 -5.80 -9.52 0.42
CA CYS A 157 -7.04 -10.10 -0.06
C CYS A 157 -7.36 -11.32 0.81
N ARG A 158 -8.32 -11.17 1.72
CA ARG A 158 -8.82 -12.27 2.55
C ARG A 158 -9.46 -13.40 1.72
N ARG A 159 -9.73 -13.17 0.43
CA ARG A 159 -10.34 -14.14 -0.48
C ARG A 159 -9.34 -14.72 -1.49
N SER A 160 -9.47 -16.03 -1.73
CA SER A 160 -8.67 -16.80 -2.70
C SER A 160 -8.89 -16.33 -4.14
N ALA A 161 -10.14 -16.02 -4.50
CA ALA A 161 -10.53 -15.47 -5.81
C ALA A 161 -10.97 -14.00 -5.70
N VAL A 162 -10.67 -13.23 -6.75
CA VAL A 162 -11.11 -11.82 -6.86
C VAL A 162 -12.62 -11.80 -7.11
N GLN A 163 -13.34 -11.10 -6.27
CA GLN A 163 -14.78 -10.89 -6.42
C GLN A 163 -15.05 -9.64 -7.23
N LEU A 164 -16.01 -9.76 -8.15
CA LEU A 164 -16.45 -8.68 -9.02
C LEU A 164 -17.90 -8.33 -8.68
N LEU A 165 -18.25 -7.07 -8.84
CA LEU A 165 -19.61 -6.57 -8.73
C LEU A 165 -20.35 -6.76 -10.06
N PRO A 166 -21.69 -6.92 -10.04
CA PRO A 166 -22.49 -6.89 -11.27
C PRO A 166 -22.42 -5.50 -11.93
N PRO A 167 -22.60 -5.42 -13.26
CA PRO A 167 -22.60 -4.13 -13.96
C PRO A 167 -23.77 -3.26 -13.51
N THR A 168 -23.55 -1.94 -13.40
CA THR A 168 -24.63 -0.98 -13.12
C THR A 168 -25.62 -0.89 -14.27
N LEU A 169 -25.12 -0.87 -15.51
CA LEU A 169 -25.96 -0.87 -16.71
C LEU A 169 -25.95 -2.24 -17.36
N LEU A 170 -27.14 -2.82 -17.58
CA LEU A 170 -27.28 -4.15 -18.20
C LEU A 170 -27.58 -4.08 -19.70
N LYS A 171 -28.31 -3.06 -20.13
CA LYS A 171 -28.71 -2.81 -21.52
C LYS A 171 -28.51 -1.32 -21.85
N PRO A 172 -28.17 -0.94 -23.10
CA PRO A 172 -27.95 -1.82 -24.26
C PRO A 172 -26.64 -2.62 -24.18
N GLN A 173 -25.66 -2.15 -23.40
CA GLN A 173 -24.39 -2.81 -23.14
C GLN A 173 -24.16 -2.93 -21.64
N ARG A 174 -23.43 -3.99 -21.24
CA ARG A 174 -22.99 -4.17 -19.86
C ARG A 174 -21.86 -3.20 -19.53
N LEU A 175 -22.11 -2.25 -18.64
CA LEU A 175 -21.14 -1.24 -18.22
C LEU A 175 -21.06 -1.15 -16.69
N TRP A 176 -19.85 -0.91 -16.22
CA TRP A 176 -19.53 -0.65 -14.82
C TRP A 176 -19.17 0.82 -14.64
N THR A 177 -19.39 1.37 -13.45
CA THR A 177 -18.90 2.72 -13.13
C THR A 177 -17.51 2.64 -12.51
N GLY A 178 -16.72 3.72 -12.60
CA GLY A 178 -15.43 3.73 -11.92
C GLY A 178 -15.55 3.72 -10.38
N LYS A 179 -16.66 4.21 -9.81
CA LYS A 179 -16.99 4.01 -8.38
C LYS A 179 -17.08 2.52 -8.01
N GLN A 180 -17.62 1.67 -8.90
CA GLN A 180 -17.67 0.23 -8.67
C GLN A 180 -16.28 -0.41 -8.63
N VAL A 181 -15.28 0.14 -9.33
CA VAL A 181 -13.88 -0.32 -9.21
C VAL A 181 -13.42 -0.15 -7.76
N ILE A 182 -13.62 1.02 -7.17
CA ILE A 182 -13.25 1.30 -5.78
C ILE A 182 -13.98 0.37 -4.82
N SER A 183 -15.29 0.23 -4.96
CA SER A 183 -16.11 -0.69 -4.13
C SER A 183 -15.63 -2.14 -4.25
N SER A 184 -15.26 -2.59 -5.45
CA SER A 184 -14.77 -3.95 -5.69
C SER A 184 -13.40 -4.17 -5.04
N VAL A 185 -12.50 -3.21 -5.15
CA VAL A 185 -11.19 -3.28 -4.48
C VAL A 185 -11.38 -3.33 -2.96
N LEU A 186 -12.22 -2.44 -2.40
CA LEU A 186 -12.54 -2.44 -0.97
C LEU A 186 -13.11 -3.79 -0.51
N ALA A 187 -14.07 -4.35 -1.25
CA ALA A 187 -14.67 -5.64 -0.93
C ALA A 187 -13.64 -6.79 -0.92
N ASN A 188 -12.67 -6.77 -1.82
CA ASN A 188 -11.62 -7.80 -1.88
C ASN A 188 -10.56 -7.65 -0.78
N VAL A 189 -10.24 -6.41 -0.38
CA VAL A 189 -9.27 -6.14 0.69
C VAL A 189 -9.87 -6.40 2.08
N LEU A 190 -11.09 -5.93 2.30
CA LEU A 190 -11.75 -6.03 3.62
C LEU A 190 -12.39 -7.40 3.86
N GLY A 191 -12.62 -8.19 2.82
CA GLY A 191 -13.29 -9.48 2.92
C GLY A 191 -14.75 -9.29 3.36
N ASP A 192 -15.13 -9.85 4.50
CA ASP A 192 -16.51 -9.76 5.04
C ASP A 192 -16.72 -8.52 5.92
N THR A 193 -15.66 -7.75 6.19
CA THR A 193 -15.78 -6.52 6.99
C THR A 193 -16.50 -5.44 6.20
N LYS A 194 -17.65 -5.00 6.71
CA LYS A 194 -18.43 -3.89 6.18
C LYS A 194 -18.20 -2.64 7.04
N PHE A 195 -18.08 -1.50 6.40
CA PHE A 195 -18.05 -0.20 7.08
C PHE A 195 -18.92 0.81 6.32
N SER A 196 -19.43 1.80 7.05
CA SER A 196 -20.16 2.92 6.47
C SER A 196 -19.66 4.19 7.11
N PHE A 197 -19.68 5.28 6.35
CA PHE A 197 -19.40 6.61 6.88
C PHE A 197 -20.66 7.18 7.52
N THR A 198 -20.55 7.62 8.78
CA THR A 198 -21.68 8.12 9.59
C THR A 198 -21.73 9.66 9.64
N GLY A 199 -21.07 10.36 8.70
CA GLY A 199 -20.96 11.82 8.73
C GLY A 199 -20.96 12.47 7.35
N ASP A 200 -21.03 13.81 7.35
CA ASP A 200 -21.01 14.64 6.14
C ASP A 200 -19.57 14.86 5.65
N TYR A 201 -19.03 13.86 4.97
CA TYR A 201 -17.73 13.97 4.31
C TYR A 201 -17.87 14.73 2.99
N LYS A 202 -17.08 15.79 2.80
CA LYS A 202 -17.13 16.64 1.60
C LYS A 202 -15.88 16.47 0.75
N THR A 203 -16.05 16.48 -0.55
CA THR A 203 -14.92 16.58 -1.49
C THR A 203 -14.41 18.03 -1.52
N LYS A 204 -13.20 18.23 -2.07
CA LYS A 204 -12.67 19.58 -2.29
C LYS A 204 -13.30 20.29 -3.49
N VAL A 205 -13.96 19.55 -4.38
CA VAL A 205 -14.61 20.11 -5.58
C VAL A 205 -15.95 20.69 -5.17
N ALA A 206 -16.15 21.98 -5.42
CA ALA A 206 -17.39 22.66 -5.06
C ALA A 206 -18.58 22.12 -5.87
N LYS A 207 -19.76 22.08 -5.24
CA LYS A 207 -21.02 21.61 -5.84
C LYS A 207 -21.36 22.30 -7.17
N THR A 208 -20.92 23.55 -7.34
CA THR A 208 -21.15 24.38 -8.54
C THR A 208 -20.51 23.82 -9.81
N TYR A 209 -19.47 22.98 -9.68
CA TYR A 209 -18.83 22.34 -10.83
C TYR A 209 -19.61 21.11 -11.34
N PHE A 210 -20.62 20.66 -10.59
CA PHE A 210 -21.48 19.55 -10.98
C PHE A 210 -22.85 20.04 -11.44
N CYS A 211 -23.62 19.15 -12.07
CA CYS A 211 -24.97 19.46 -12.51
C CYS A 211 -25.90 19.82 -11.33
N LYS A 212 -26.93 20.62 -11.60
CA LYS A 212 -27.92 21.01 -10.58
C LYS A 212 -28.54 19.77 -9.95
N GLY A 213 -28.49 19.68 -8.62
CA GLY A 213 -28.99 18.53 -7.86
C GLY A 213 -27.96 17.42 -7.62
N SER A 214 -26.73 17.53 -8.15
CA SER A 214 -25.68 16.54 -7.90
C SER A 214 -25.29 16.45 -6.42
N LEU A 215 -25.02 15.22 -5.98
CA LEU A 215 -24.52 14.89 -4.65
C LEU A 215 -23.01 14.58 -4.64
N GLU A 216 -22.30 14.76 -5.76
CA GLU A 216 -20.86 14.43 -5.89
C GLU A 216 -19.95 15.28 -5.00
N SER A 217 -20.43 16.42 -4.49
CA SER A 217 -19.69 17.18 -3.47
C SER A 217 -19.64 16.48 -2.10
N GLN A 218 -20.49 15.46 -1.88
CA GLN A 218 -20.60 14.71 -0.63
C GLN A 218 -20.18 13.25 -0.88
N VAL A 219 -19.26 12.75 -0.05
CA VAL A 219 -18.78 11.38 -0.11
C VAL A 219 -19.65 10.51 0.78
N TYR A 220 -20.30 9.51 0.19
CA TYR A 220 -21.14 8.55 0.89
C TYR A 220 -20.67 7.12 0.60
N VAL A 221 -20.15 6.47 1.64
CA VAL A 221 -19.75 5.05 1.61
C VAL A 221 -20.66 4.27 2.54
N ARG A 222 -21.31 3.21 2.04
CA ARG A 222 -22.19 2.35 2.81
C ARG A 222 -21.86 0.89 2.53
N ASN A 223 -21.72 0.09 3.59
CA ASN A 223 -21.38 -1.33 3.48
C ASN A 223 -20.11 -1.61 2.63
N ALA A 224 -19.10 -0.75 2.73
CA ALA A 224 -17.87 -0.75 1.93
C ALA A 224 -18.07 -0.49 0.42
N GLU A 225 -19.22 0.07 0.03
CA GLU A 225 -19.48 0.51 -1.34
C GLU A 225 -19.51 2.04 -1.41
N LEU A 226 -18.78 2.61 -2.38
CA LEU A 226 -18.82 4.02 -2.72
C LEU A 226 -20.07 4.31 -3.57
N ILE A 227 -21.04 5.02 -2.98
CA ILE A 227 -22.33 5.31 -3.61
C ILE A 227 -22.30 6.66 -4.33
N HIS A 228 -21.88 7.73 -3.62
CA HIS A 228 -21.75 9.09 -4.16
C HIS A 228 -20.43 9.72 -3.69
N GLY A 229 -19.91 10.68 -4.45
CA GLY A 229 -18.67 11.39 -4.17
C GLY A 229 -17.66 11.40 -5.31
#